data_AF-A0A2P5DDK0-F1
#
_entry.id   AF-A0A2P5DDK0-F1
#
_cell.length_a   1.000
_cell.length_b   1.000
_cell.length_c   1.000
_cell.angle_alpha   90.00
_cell.angle_beta   90.00
_cell.angle_gamma   90.00
#
_symmetry.space_group_name_H-M   'P 1'
#
loop_
_entity.id
_entity.type
_entity.pdbx_description
1 polymer ?
#
loop_
_entity_poly.entity_id
_entity_poly.type
_entity_poly.pdbx_seq_one_letter_code
_entity_poly.pdbx_strand_id
1 'polypeptide(L)'
;MRRSYKEMERRFKVYVYGEGEPPMAHDGPCKNIYSIEGRFIQEMENGAERLRTSDGERAHVYFMPFSVTWMVKYLYKPKLHPYDLTPLRQYVADYVKLISLRYPFWNRTNGADHFFVACHDW
;
A
#
# COMPACT_ATOMS: atom_id res chain seq x y z
N MET A 1 12.11 23.85 12.54
CA MET A 1 11.50 22.67 11.87
C MET A 1 9.96 22.61 11.97
N ARG A 2 9.32 23.01 13.08
CA ARG A 2 7.87 22.81 13.32
C ARG A 2 6.91 23.47 12.31
N ARG A 3 7.28 24.60 11.69
CA ARG A 3 6.45 25.30 10.69
C ARG A 3 6.50 24.63 9.31
N SER A 4 7.68 24.17 8.88
CA SER A 4 7.84 23.48 7.59
C SER A 4 7.14 22.12 7.57
N TYR A 5 7.21 21.36 8.67
CA TYR A 5 6.52 20.07 8.80
C TYR A 5 4.99 20.21 8.69
N LYS A 6 4.38 21.19 9.37
CA LYS A 6 2.94 21.45 9.29
C LYS A 6 2.49 21.88 7.89
N GLU A 7 3.31 22.66 7.19
CA GLU A 7 3.03 23.04 5.80
C GLU A 7 3.14 21.84 4.85
N MET A 8 4.09 20.93 5.09
CA MET A 8 4.18 19.67 4.35
C MET A 8 2.91 18.83 4.56
N GLU A 9 2.48 18.60 5.80
CA GLU A 9 1.24 17.85 6.09
C GLU A 9 0.01 18.44 5.41
N ARG A 10 -0.04 19.77 5.26
CA ARG A 10 -1.16 20.44 4.62
C ARG A 10 -1.15 20.27 3.10
N ARG A 11 0.03 20.33 2.47
CA ARG A 11 0.18 20.34 1.01
C ARG A 11 0.30 18.95 0.43
N PHE A 12 1.13 18.10 1.04
CA PHE A 12 1.37 16.76 0.57
C PHE A 12 0.11 15.92 0.75
N LYS A 13 -0.29 15.25 -0.34
CA LYS A 13 -1.50 14.43 -0.38
C LYS A 13 -1.20 13.05 -0.92
N VAL A 14 -1.69 12.05 -0.20
CA VAL A 14 -1.60 10.64 -0.53
C VAL A 14 -3.01 10.16 -0.84
N TYR A 15 -3.21 9.62 -2.03
CA TYR A 15 -4.42 8.87 -2.34
C TYR A 15 -4.25 7.44 -1.86
N VAL A 16 -5.25 6.88 -1.18
CA VAL A 16 -5.23 5.48 -0.77
C VAL A 16 -6.24 4.74 -1.63
N TYR A 17 -5.77 3.76 -2.39
CA TYR A 17 -6.66 2.92 -3.20
C TYR A 17 -7.63 2.16 -2.31
N GLY A 18 -8.92 2.17 -2.63
CA GLY A 18 -9.96 1.42 -1.90
C GLY A 18 -10.03 -0.07 -2.22
N GLU A 19 -9.08 -0.57 -3.02
CA GLU A 19 -9.16 -1.90 -3.61
C GLU A 19 -8.50 -2.96 -2.74
N GLY A 20 -9.16 -4.11 -2.69
CA GLY A 20 -8.76 -5.26 -1.87
C GLY A 20 -9.56 -5.34 -0.57
N GLU A 21 -9.46 -6.48 0.10
CA GLU A 21 -10.17 -6.74 1.35
C GLU A 21 -9.20 -7.27 2.41
N PRO A 22 -9.47 -7.03 3.72
CA PRO A 22 -8.74 -7.66 4.80
C PRO A 22 -8.81 -9.19 4.72
N PRO A 23 -7.73 -9.92 5.08
CA PRO A 23 -6.47 -9.40 5.61
C PRO A 23 -5.47 -8.99 4.52
N MET A 24 -5.77 -9.17 3.23
CA MET A 24 -4.78 -8.95 2.16
C MET A 24 -4.51 -7.46 1.91
N ALA A 25 -5.53 -6.61 2.06
CA ALA A 25 -5.43 -5.17 1.93
C ALA A 25 -6.18 -4.44 3.03
N HIS A 26 -5.82 -3.17 3.25
CA HIS A 26 -6.37 -2.30 4.28
C HIS A 26 -6.16 -2.80 5.72
N ASP A 27 -5.34 -3.84 5.89
CA ASP A 27 -5.00 -4.44 7.15
C ASP A 27 -3.55 -4.95 7.11
N GLY A 28 -2.89 -4.95 8.25
CA GLY A 28 -1.49 -5.34 8.37
C GLY A 28 -1.13 -5.73 9.80
N PRO A 29 -0.15 -6.62 9.98
CA PRO A 29 0.22 -7.09 11.30
C PRO A 29 0.90 -5.98 12.11
N CYS A 30 0.22 -5.44 13.12
CA CYS A 30 0.77 -4.43 14.02
C CYS A 30 1.65 -5.01 15.15
N LYS A 31 2.24 -6.20 14.98
CA LYS A 31 3.05 -6.90 16.01
C LYS A 31 4.43 -7.31 15.47
N ASN A 32 5.43 -7.33 16.35
CA ASN A 32 6.81 -7.75 16.08
C ASN A 32 7.51 -6.89 15.00
N ILE A 33 8.47 -7.46 14.26
CA ILE A 33 9.29 -6.80 13.22
C ILE A 33 8.47 -6.25 12.03
N TYR A 34 7.22 -6.72 11.88
CA TYR A 34 6.28 -6.30 10.83
C TYR A 34 5.40 -5.12 11.22
N SER A 35 5.56 -4.63 12.46
CA SER A 35 4.70 -3.60 13.03
C SER A 35 4.72 -2.28 12.26
N ILE A 36 5.80 -1.95 11.54
CA ILE A 36 5.89 -0.70 10.78
C ILE A 36 4.98 -0.73 9.54
N GLU A 37 4.92 -1.85 8.81
CA GLU A 37 4.01 -2.03 7.66
C GLU A 37 2.55 -1.89 8.12
N GLY A 38 2.16 -2.68 9.12
CA GLY A 38 0.80 -2.63 9.67
C GLY A 38 0.45 -1.26 10.25
N ARG A 39 1.40 -0.63 10.97
CA ARG A 39 1.19 0.71 11.53
C ARG A 39 1.02 1.75 10.43
N PHE A 40 1.83 1.70 9.37
CA PHE A 40 1.70 2.64 8.26
C PHE A 40 0.34 2.51 7.57
N ILE A 41 -0.11 1.28 7.27
CA ILE A 41 -1.43 1.02 6.67
C ILE A 41 -2.53 1.58 7.59
N GLN A 42 -2.47 1.28 8.89
CA GLN A 42 -3.48 1.72 9.84
C GLN A 42 -3.52 3.25 10.00
N GLU A 43 -2.36 3.92 10.03
CA GLU A 43 -2.28 5.38 10.09
C GLU A 43 -2.81 6.00 8.79
N MET A 44 -2.49 5.44 7.62
CA MET A 44 -3.02 5.94 6.36
C MET A 44 -4.53 5.76 6.24
N GLU A 45 -5.09 4.68 6.79
CA GLU A 45 -6.53 4.45 6.81
C GLU A 45 -7.27 5.35 7.82
N ASN A 46 -6.76 5.48 9.05
CA ASN A 46 -7.53 6.02 10.16
C ASN A 46 -6.92 7.27 10.83
N GLY A 47 -5.62 7.51 10.70
CA GLY A 47 -4.90 8.54 11.46
C GLY A 47 -4.45 9.75 10.63
N ALA A 48 -4.28 9.57 9.32
CA ALA A 48 -3.63 10.52 8.44
C ALA A 48 -4.62 11.43 7.70
N GLU A 49 -5.68 11.92 8.37
CA GLU A 49 -6.70 12.80 7.76
C GLU A 49 -6.11 14.02 7.05
N ARG A 50 -4.97 14.53 7.54
CA ARG A 50 -4.28 15.68 6.94
C ARG A 50 -3.52 15.31 5.66
N LEU A 51 -3.05 14.08 5.54
CA LEU A 51 -2.25 13.63 4.39
C LEU A 51 -3.11 12.89 3.37
N ARG A 52 -4.15 12.18 3.79
CA ARG A 52 -5.03 11.41 2.92
C ARG A 52 -5.91 12.34 2.08
N THR A 53 -6.15 11.95 0.84
CA THR A 53 -7.16 12.56 -0.02
C THR A 53 -7.98 11.49 -0.73
N SER A 54 -9.27 11.77 -0.96
CA SER A 54 -10.15 10.98 -1.83
C SER A 54 -10.18 11.52 -3.27
N ASP A 55 -9.49 12.63 -3.53
CA ASP A 55 -9.40 13.25 -4.85
C ASP A 55 -8.06 12.88 -5.49
N GLY A 56 -8.10 11.98 -6.47
CA GLY A 56 -6.92 11.48 -7.17
C GLY A 56 -6.16 12.57 -7.94
N GLU A 57 -6.82 13.65 -8.36
CA GLU A 57 -6.17 14.76 -9.09
C GLU A 57 -5.32 15.62 -8.16
N ARG A 58 -5.67 15.68 -6.87
CA ARG A 58 -4.96 16.46 -5.86
C ARG A 58 -3.84 15.66 -5.17
N ALA A 59 -3.73 14.37 -5.49
CA ALA A 59 -2.75 13.48 -4.92
C ALA A 59 -1.37 13.68 -5.55
N HIS A 60 -0.36 13.63 -4.69
CA HIS A 60 1.06 13.69 -5.09
C HIS A 60 1.63 12.28 -5.26
N VAL A 61 1.14 11.33 -4.46
CA VAL A 61 1.51 9.92 -4.50
C VAL A 61 0.28 9.04 -4.22
N TYR A 62 0.34 7.80 -4.68
CA TYR A 62 -0.76 6.84 -4.60
C TYR A 62 -0.33 5.60 -3.83
N PHE A 63 -0.97 5.35 -2.70
CA PHE A 63 -0.67 4.23 -1.82
C PHE A 63 -1.54 3.02 -2.16
N MET A 64 -0.90 1.87 -2.38
CA MET A 64 -1.55 0.56 -2.52
C MET A 64 -1.53 -0.15 -1.16
N PRO A 65 -2.67 -0.24 -0.45
CA PRO A 65 -2.71 -0.69 0.94
C PRO A 65 -2.72 -2.23 1.09
N PHE A 66 -2.05 -2.98 0.21
CA PHE A 66 -1.88 -4.42 0.41
C PHE A 66 -0.71 -4.74 1.35
N SER A 67 -0.84 -5.83 2.10
CA SER A 67 0.17 -6.27 3.06
C SER A 67 1.00 -7.42 2.50
N VAL A 68 2.28 -7.16 2.26
CA VAL A 68 3.27 -8.17 1.85
C VAL A 68 3.39 -9.25 2.91
N THR A 69 3.35 -8.89 4.20
CA THR A 69 3.41 -9.88 5.28
C THR A 69 2.23 -10.86 5.23
N TRP A 70 1.02 -10.36 4.96
CA TRP A 70 -0.15 -11.22 4.82
C TRP A 70 -0.09 -12.06 3.54
N MET A 71 0.35 -11.48 2.43
CA MET A 71 0.57 -12.22 1.20
C MET A 71 1.54 -13.39 1.40
N VAL A 72 2.67 -13.17 2.07
CA VAL A 72 3.63 -14.26 2.39
C VAL A 72 2.95 -15.31 3.27
N LYS A 73 2.25 -14.90 4.34
CA LYS A 73 1.60 -15.84 5.26
C LYS A 73 0.54 -16.74 4.61
N TYR A 74 -0.23 -16.21 3.66
CA TYR A 74 -1.37 -16.93 3.07
C TYR A 74 -1.09 -17.54 1.70
N LEU A 75 -0.23 -16.92 0.89
CA LEU A 75 0.03 -17.33 -0.50
C LEU A 75 1.31 -18.13 -0.64
N TYR A 76 2.35 -17.85 0.16
CA TYR A 76 3.62 -18.58 0.07
C TYR A 76 3.52 -19.93 0.78
N LYS A 77 3.78 -21.02 0.04
CA LYS A 77 3.68 -22.41 0.54
C LYS A 77 5.04 -23.13 0.46
N PRO A 78 6.00 -22.79 1.33
CA PRO A 78 7.37 -23.31 1.24
C PRO A 78 7.46 -24.84 1.39
N LYS A 79 6.51 -25.46 2.10
CA LYS A 79 6.47 -26.93 2.28
C LYS A 79 6.10 -27.69 1.01
N LEU A 80 5.31 -27.10 0.13
CA LEU A 80 4.87 -27.73 -1.13
C LEU A 80 5.75 -27.30 -2.29
N HIS A 81 6.06 -26.01 -2.36
CA HIS A 81 6.82 -25.40 -3.45
C HIS A 81 7.87 -24.45 -2.85
N PRO A 82 9.06 -24.97 -2.52
CA PRO A 82 10.15 -24.14 -2.03
C PRO A 82 10.48 -23.05 -3.05
N TYR A 83 10.57 -21.79 -2.61
CA TYR A 83 10.92 -20.63 -3.44
C TYR A 83 9.93 -20.25 -4.55
N ASP A 84 8.72 -20.83 -4.57
CA ASP A 84 7.69 -20.40 -5.52
C ASP A 84 7.03 -19.09 -5.07
N LEU A 85 7.49 -17.98 -5.66
CA LEU A 85 6.95 -16.64 -5.45
C LEU A 85 5.87 -16.28 -6.50
N THR A 86 5.48 -17.20 -7.38
CA THR A 86 4.49 -16.97 -8.43
C THR A 86 3.16 -16.46 -7.86
N PRO A 87 2.61 -17.02 -6.76
CA PRO A 87 1.36 -16.52 -6.18
C PRO A 87 1.45 -15.05 -5.72
N LEU A 88 2.59 -14.64 -5.19
CA LEU A 88 2.82 -13.26 -4.73
C LEU A 88 2.89 -12.30 -5.92
N ARG A 89 3.66 -12.68 -6.96
CA ARG A 89 3.79 -11.88 -8.20
C ARG A 89 2.45 -11.73 -8.90
N GLN A 90 1.66 -12.81 -8.95
CA GLN A 90 0.34 -12.81 -9.56
C GLN A 90 -0.61 -11.87 -8.82
N TYR A 91 -0.64 -11.91 -7.49
CA TYR A 91 -1.45 -11.00 -6.69
C TYR A 91 -1.11 -9.52 -6.98
N VAL A 92 0.18 -9.15 -6.97
CA VAL A 92 0.58 -7.76 -7.29
C VAL A 92 0.21 -7.39 -8.73
N ALA A 93 0.44 -8.29 -9.68
CA ALA A 93 0.10 -8.04 -11.10
C ALA A 93 -1.41 -7.83 -11.29
N ASP A 94 -2.24 -8.63 -10.64
CA ASP A 94 -3.70 -8.51 -10.71
C ASP A 94 -4.19 -7.23 -10.02
N TYR A 95 -3.60 -6.86 -8.89
CA TYR A 95 -3.89 -5.61 -8.20
C TYR A 95 -3.55 -4.39 -9.08
N VAL A 96 -2.33 -4.36 -9.63
CA VAL A 96 -1.87 -3.30 -10.53
C VAL A 96 -2.75 -3.23 -11.78
N LYS A 97 -3.11 -4.37 -12.37
CA LYS A 97 -4.02 -4.43 -13.51
C LYS A 97 -5.38 -3.82 -13.14
N LEU A 98 -5.96 -4.19 -11.99
CA LEU A 98 -7.24 -3.67 -11.53
C LEU A 98 -7.22 -2.15 -11.39
N ILE A 99 -6.24 -1.60 -10.68
CA ILE A 99 -6.16 -0.15 -10.45
C ILE A 99 -5.82 0.63 -11.73
N SER A 100 -4.99 0.07 -12.62
CA SER A 100 -4.65 0.70 -13.90
C SER A 100 -5.86 0.84 -14.84
N LEU A 101 -6.82 -0.09 -14.76
CA LEU A 101 -8.04 -0.07 -15.55
C LEU A 101 -9.12 0.85 -14.94
N ARG A 102 -9.17 0.93 -13.60
CA ARG A 102 -10.23 1.65 -12.89
C ARG A 102 -9.92 3.14 -12.69
N TYR A 103 -8.65 3.50 -12.53
CA TYR A 103 -8.26 4.86 -12.15
C TYR A 103 -7.47 5.57 -13.26
N PRO A 104 -8.02 6.64 -13.86
CA PRO A 104 -7.38 7.36 -14.96
C PRO A 104 -5.99 7.92 -14.61
N PHE A 105 -5.78 8.30 -13.35
CA PHE A 105 -4.52 8.89 -12.89
C PHE A 105 -3.33 7.91 -12.85
N TRP A 106 -3.57 6.59 -12.94
CA TRP A 106 -2.48 5.59 -13.05
C TRP A 106 -1.59 5.86 -14.28
N ASN A 107 -2.19 6.25 -15.40
CA ASN A 107 -1.49 6.49 -16.67
C ASN A 107 -0.75 7.84 -16.70
N ARG A 108 -0.93 8.71 -15.69
CA ARG A 108 -0.24 10.02 -15.63
C ARG A 108 1.28 9.86 -15.55
N THR A 109 1.73 8.86 -14.81
CA THR A 109 3.15 8.59 -14.54
C THR A 109 3.55 7.17 -14.94
N ASN A 110 2.63 6.41 -15.54
CA ASN A 110 2.77 4.97 -15.76
C ASN A 110 3.16 4.21 -14.47
N GLY A 111 2.62 4.63 -13.31
CA GLY A 111 2.86 3.97 -12.03
C GLY A 111 4.04 4.52 -11.21
N ALA A 112 4.78 5.53 -11.67
CA ALA A 112 6.00 5.99 -10.99
C ALA A 112 5.78 6.69 -9.63
N ASP A 113 4.59 7.24 -9.40
CA ASP A 113 4.18 7.87 -8.14
C ASP A 113 3.29 6.95 -7.27
N HIS A 114 3.22 5.66 -7.61
CA HIS A 114 2.48 4.64 -6.89
C HIS A 114 3.43 3.81 -6.02
N PHE A 115 3.08 3.59 -4.76
CA PHE A 115 3.95 2.90 -3.82
C PHE A 115 3.17 1.96 -2.90
N PHE A 116 3.88 0.99 -2.36
CA PHE A 116 3.46 0.12 -1.27
C PHE A 116 4.59 0.05 -0.24
N VAL A 117 4.29 -0.44 0.96
CA VAL A 117 5.28 -0.62 2.03
C VAL A 117 5.42 -2.10 2.35
N ALA A 118 6.62 -2.52 2.71
CA ALA A 118 6.91 -3.88 3.12
C ALA A 118 7.95 -3.87 4.24
N CYS A 119 7.80 -4.75 5.22
CA CYS A 119 8.84 -4.99 6.22
C CYS A 119 9.87 -6.01 5.68
N HIS A 120 11.16 -5.75 5.96
CA HIS A 120 12.30 -6.41 5.30
C HIS A 120 12.64 -7.83 5.79
N ASP A 121 12.02 -8.29 6.87
CA ASP A 121 12.35 -9.57 7.49
C ASP A 121 11.25 -10.57 7.19
N TRP A 122 11.48 -11.56 6.33
CA TRP A 122 10.57 -12.70 6.12
C TRP A 122 11.35 -14.00 6.00
#